data_AF-A0A344J669-F1
#
_entry.id   AF-A0A344J669-F1
#
_cell.length_a   1.000
_cell.length_b   1.000
_cell.length_c   1.000
_cell.angle_alpha   90.00
_cell.angle_beta   90.00
_cell.angle_gamma   90.00
#
_symmetry.space_group_name_H-M   'P 1'
#
loop_
_entity.id
_entity.type
_entity.pdbx_description
1 polymer ?
#
loop_
_entity_poly.entity_id
_entity_poly.type
_entity_poly.pdbx_seq_one_letter_code
_entity_poly.pdbx_strand_id
1 'polypeptide(L)'
;MGGCWWYRFDEVVREDAAPPRYRLRLTGGESSHGQDPYPANAEGVDIKWDAKSAAATVACSREAPKVAYEGDARTLRLNPQGVSGVEQGVANLYFATCHGEYGDDGKLAAKYGYDLK
;
A
#
# COMPACT_ATOMS: atom_id res chain seq x y z
N MET A 1 -21.34 5.32 6.19
CA MET A 1 -20.97 4.73 4.88
C MET A 1 -19.46 4.61 4.90
N GLY A 2 -18.93 3.40 4.77
CA GLY A 2 -17.49 3.21 4.71
C GLY A 2 -17.00 3.36 3.27
N GLY A 3 -15.76 3.83 3.11
CA GLY A 3 -15.09 3.93 1.82
C GLY A 3 -13.90 2.98 1.79
N CYS A 4 -13.60 2.43 0.62
CA CYS A 4 -12.31 1.78 0.36
C CYS A 4 -11.42 2.74 -0.41
N TRP A 5 -10.16 2.78 -0.01
CA TRP A 5 -9.12 3.48 -0.75
C TRP A 5 -8.39 2.50 -1.67
N TRP A 6 -8.14 2.93 -2.90
CA TRP A 6 -7.52 2.16 -3.96
C TRP A 6 -6.32 2.90 -4.53
N TYR A 7 -5.39 2.13 -5.09
CA TYR A 7 -4.26 2.68 -5.83
C TYR A 7 -4.16 2.01 -7.21
N ARG A 8 -3.99 2.83 -8.24
CA ARG A 8 -3.58 2.40 -9.57
C ARG A 8 -2.14 2.82 -9.80
N PHE A 9 -1.29 1.88 -10.17
CA PHE A 9 0.10 2.15 -10.55
C PHE A 9 0.14 2.65 -11.99
N ASP A 10 0.49 3.92 -12.18
CA ASP A 10 0.66 4.53 -13.50
C ASP A 10 2.11 4.36 -14.01
N GLU A 11 3.08 4.26 -13.10
CA GLU A 11 4.49 4.02 -13.40
C GLU A 11 5.20 3.35 -12.22
N VAL A 12 6.11 2.42 -12.52
CA VAL A 12 6.98 1.75 -11.53
C VAL A 12 8.40 1.74 -12.07
N VAL A 13 9.31 2.43 -11.38
CA VAL A 13 10.73 2.45 -11.70
C VAL A 13 11.51 1.85 -10.54
N ARG A 14 12.17 0.72 -10.78
CA ARG A 14 13.12 0.16 -9.83
C ARG A 14 14.41 0.97 -9.86
N GLU A 15 14.88 1.40 -8.71
CA GLU A 15 16.16 2.09 -8.53
C GLU A 15 17.24 1.07 -8.14
N ASP A 16 18.45 1.26 -8.65
CA ASP A 16 19.61 0.46 -8.27
C ASP A 16 20.10 0.90 -6.89
N ALA A 17 19.46 0.37 -5.85
CA ALA A 17 19.70 0.68 -4.45
C ALA A 17 19.63 -0.58 -3.59
N ALA A 18 20.33 -0.56 -2.46
CA ALA A 18 20.27 -1.58 -1.41
C ALA A 18 19.80 -0.93 -0.09
N PRO A 19 18.63 -1.32 0.47
CA PRO A 19 17.66 -2.30 -0.05
C PRO A 19 16.98 -1.83 -1.34
N PRO A 20 16.36 -2.75 -2.12
CA PRO A 20 15.65 -2.40 -3.34
C PRO A 20 14.65 -1.26 -3.11
N ARG A 21 14.68 -0.27 -3.99
CA ARG A 21 13.82 0.91 -3.91
C ARG A 21 13.06 1.07 -5.21
N TYR A 22 11.82 1.51 -5.11
CA TYR A 22 10.94 1.75 -6.24
C TYR A 22 10.42 3.17 -6.16
N ARG A 23 10.54 3.90 -7.26
CA ARG A 23 9.86 5.17 -7.48
C ARG A 23 8.59 4.90 -8.26
N LEU A 24 7.49 5.42 -7.77
CA LEU A 24 6.15 5.12 -8.25
C LEU A 24 5.45 6.42 -8.66
N ARG A 25 4.63 6.31 -9.70
CA ARG A 25 3.55 7.26 -9.96
C ARG A 25 2.25 6.49 -9.83
N LEU A 26 1.35 6.96 -8.96
CA LEU A 26 0.09 6.28 -8.70
C LEU A 26 -1.08 7.25 -8.64
N THR A 27 -2.23 6.80 -9.11
CA THR A 27 -3.51 7.49 -8.97
C THR A 27 -4.27 6.88 -7.79
N GLY A 28 -4.63 7.70 -6.80
CA GLY A 28 -5.53 7.32 -5.72
C GLY A 28 -6.97 7.21 -6.21
N GLY A 29 -7.81 6.48 -5.50
CA GLY A 29 -9.24 6.45 -5.79
C GLY A 29 -10.03 5.94 -4.61
N GLU A 30 -11.30 6.36 -4.53
CA GLU A 30 -12.22 5.89 -3.52
C GLU A 30 -13.42 5.19 -4.13
N SER A 31 -13.95 4.20 -3.42
CA SER A 31 -15.27 3.64 -3.71
C SER A 31 -16.12 3.72 -2.45
N SER A 32 -17.36 4.17 -2.57
CA SER A 32 -18.32 4.09 -1.46
C SER A 32 -18.95 2.70 -1.41
N HIS A 33 -18.83 2.02 -0.27
CA HIS A 33 -19.52 0.76 -0.03
C HIS A 33 -20.57 0.90 1.07
N GLY A 34 -21.80 0.50 0.72
CA GLY A 34 -22.95 0.54 1.62
C GLY A 34 -23.06 -0.68 2.54
N GLN A 35 -22.44 -1.80 2.20
CA GLN A 35 -22.59 -3.09 2.90
C GLN A 35 -21.34 -3.95 2.81
N ASP A 36 -21.12 -4.77 3.85
CA ASP A 36 -20.15 -5.86 3.88
C ASP A 36 -20.61 -7.05 3.03
N PRO A 37 -19.68 -7.88 2.49
CA PRO A 37 -18.23 -7.74 2.66
C PRO A 37 -17.64 -6.70 1.70
N TYR A 38 -16.63 -5.97 2.20
CA TYR A 38 -15.81 -5.14 1.34
C TYR A 38 -15.14 -5.98 0.22
N PRO A 39 -15.04 -5.43 -1.00
CA PRO A 39 -14.42 -6.15 -2.11
C PRO A 39 -12.94 -6.41 -1.82
N ALA A 40 -12.49 -7.62 -2.15
CA ALA A 40 -11.08 -8.03 -1.96
C ALA A 40 -10.15 -7.49 -3.05
N ASN A 41 -10.69 -7.02 -4.18
CA ASN A 41 -9.94 -6.44 -5.30
C ASN A 41 -10.77 -5.37 -6.03
N ALA A 42 -10.15 -4.65 -6.96
CA ALA A 42 -10.77 -3.56 -7.70
C ALA A 42 -11.70 -4.03 -8.84
N GLU A 43 -11.79 -5.33 -9.12
CA GLU A 43 -12.56 -5.86 -10.24
C GLU A 43 -14.06 -5.67 -10.02
N GLY A 44 -14.72 -4.97 -10.95
CA GLY A 44 -16.15 -4.67 -10.86
C GLY A 44 -16.53 -3.63 -9.79
N VAL A 45 -15.55 -2.99 -9.14
CA VAL A 45 -15.79 -1.89 -8.20
C VAL A 45 -15.85 -0.57 -8.96
N ASP A 46 -16.91 0.21 -8.73
CA ASP A 46 -17.00 1.58 -9.23
C ASP A 46 -16.10 2.50 -8.40
N ILE A 47 -14.90 2.75 -8.90
CA ILE A 47 -13.86 3.53 -8.23
C ILE A 47 -13.81 4.93 -8.85
N LYS A 48 -14.01 5.94 -8.01
CA LYS A 48 -13.76 7.34 -8.35
C LYS A 48 -12.28 7.62 -8.20
N TRP A 49 -11.57 7.57 -9.32
CA TRP A 49 -10.15 7.88 -9.39
C TRP A 49 -9.91 9.39 -9.28
N ASP A 50 -8.85 9.75 -8.57
CA ASP A 50 -8.36 11.11 -8.49
C ASP A 50 -7.94 11.61 -9.89
N ALA A 51 -8.09 12.91 -10.12
CA ALA A 51 -7.73 13.52 -11.40
C ALA A 51 -6.22 13.61 -11.64
N LYS A 52 -5.41 13.48 -10.58
CA LYS A 52 -3.95 13.62 -10.62
C LYS A 52 -3.27 12.43 -9.97
N SER A 53 -2.18 11.98 -10.57
CA SER A 53 -1.30 11.01 -9.95
C SER A 53 -0.41 11.68 -8.90
N ALA A 54 -0.13 10.96 -7.82
CA ALA A 54 0.85 11.27 -6.81
C ALA A 54 2.17 10.53 -7.07
N ALA A 55 3.27 11.12 -6.62
CA ALA A 55 4.56 10.45 -6.57
C ALA A 55 4.69 9.69 -5.24
N ALA A 56 5.25 8.48 -5.29
CA ALA A 56 5.65 7.78 -4.09
C ALA A 56 7.00 7.06 -4.27
N THR A 57 7.61 6.71 -3.15
CA THR A 57 8.82 5.90 -3.10
C THR A 57 8.63 4.79 -2.08
N VAL A 58 8.96 3.56 -2.44
CA VAL A 58 8.91 2.40 -1.55
C VAL A 58 10.30 1.80 -1.45
N ALA A 59 10.80 1.59 -0.23
CA ALA A 59 12.05 0.90 0.03
C ALA A 59 11.78 -0.46 0.71
N CYS A 60 12.04 -1.54 -0.01
CA CYS A 60 11.72 -2.91 0.38
C CYS A 60 12.77 -3.46 1.34
N SER A 61 12.61 -3.18 2.63
CA SER A 61 13.42 -3.74 3.72
C SER A 61 12.56 -4.54 4.70
N ARG A 62 13.09 -5.67 5.19
CA ARG A 62 12.48 -6.43 6.29
C ARG A 62 12.61 -5.77 7.65
N GLU A 63 13.69 -5.02 7.86
CA GLU A 63 14.02 -4.41 9.15
C GLU A 63 13.52 -2.96 9.25
N ALA A 64 13.42 -2.27 8.11
CA ALA A 64 13.03 -0.87 8.04
C ALA A 64 12.21 -0.58 6.75
N PRO A 65 11.02 -1.18 6.59
CA PRO A 65 10.14 -0.95 5.45
C PRO A 65 9.73 0.53 5.43
N LYS A 66 9.90 1.20 4.29
CA LYS A 66 9.62 2.63 4.16
C LYS A 66 8.75 2.94 2.96
N VAL A 67 7.82 3.86 3.16
CA VAL A 67 7.00 4.45 2.11
C VAL A 67 7.07 5.96 2.27
N ALA A 68 7.33 6.65 1.16
CA ALA A 68 7.13 8.08 1.04
C ALA A 68 6.00 8.34 0.05
N TYR A 69 4.94 9.02 0.47
CA TYR A 69 3.81 9.37 -0.39
C TYR A 69 3.64 10.89 -0.38
N GLU A 70 3.67 11.52 -1.55
CA GLU A 70 3.61 12.99 -1.70
C GLU A 70 4.63 13.76 -0.85
N GLY A 71 5.81 13.16 -0.64
CA GLY A 71 6.90 13.75 0.14
C GLY A 71 6.86 13.46 1.64
N ASP A 72 5.78 12.87 2.15
CA ASP A 72 5.72 12.39 3.53
C ASP A 72 6.26 10.97 3.65
N ALA A 73 7.47 10.84 4.20
CA ALA A 73 8.18 9.59 4.37
C ALA A 73 8.00 9.01 5.77
N ARG A 74 7.57 7.75 5.84
CA ARG A 74 7.40 7.03 7.10
C ARG A 74 7.98 5.63 7.04
N THR A 75 8.45 5.16 8.19
CA THR A 75 8.86 3.76 8.38
C THR A 75 7.67 2.99 8.93
N LEU A 76 7.29 1.91 8.26
CA LEU A 76 6.12 1.12 8.61
C LEU A 76 6.46 0.16 9.75
N ARG A 77 5.53 0.03 10.71
CA ARG A 77 5.62 -0.95 11.81
C ARG A 77 4.82 -2.20 11.47
N LEU A 78 5.24 -2.90 10.42
CA LEU A 78 4.56 -4.10 9.94
C LEU A 78 4.74 -5.23 10.95
N ASN A 79 3.63 -5.81 11.42
CA ASN A 79 3.63 -6.95 12.34
C ASN A 79 2.35 -7.78 12.16
N PRO A 80 2.27 -9.00 12.71
CA PRO A 80 1.12 -9.89 12.53
C PRO A 80 -0.19 -9.39 13.16
N GLN A 81 -0.14 -8.38 14.02
CA GLN A 81 -1.33 -7.74 14.60
C GLN A 81 -1.91 -6.66 13.66
N GLY A 82 -1.19 -6.36 12.57
CA GLY A 82 -1.54 -5.33 11.61
C GLY A 82 -1.08 -3.93 12.02
N VAL A 83 -1.26 -2.99 11.11
CA VAL A 83 -0.97 -1.57 11.30
C VAL A 83 -2.23 -0.79 11.68
N SER A 84 -2.03 0.46 12.11
CA SER A 84 -3.16 1.37 12.34
C SER A 84 -3.95 1.62 11.04
N GLY A 85 -5.26 1.87 11.13
CA GLY A 85 -6.10 2.11 9.94
C GLY A 85 -5.59 3.24 9.03
N VAL A 86 -4.92 4.26 9.60
CA VAL A 86 -4.30 5.36 8.84
C VAL A 86 -3.10 4.88 8.01
N GLU A 87 -2.44 3.80 8.44
CA GLU A 87 -1.28 3.23 7.76
C GLU A 87 -1.62 2.06 6.84
N GLN A 88 -2.84 1.52 6.89
CA GLN A 88 -3.25 0.38 6.06
C GLN A 88 -3.06 0.64 4.56
N GLY A 89 -3.40 1.85 4.07
CA GLY A 89 -3.20 2.21 2.67
C GLY A 89 -1.73 2.12 2.23
N VAL A 90 -0.83 2.72 3.01
CA VAL A 90 0.62 2.69 2.71
C VAL A 90 1.25 1.33 2.97
N ALA A 91 0.75 0.53 3.92
CA ALA A 91 1.17 -0.85 4.13
C ALA A 91 0.78 -1.73 2.94
N ASN A 92 -0.44 -1.60 2.43
CA ASN A 92 -0.88 -2.30 1.23
C ASN A 92 -0.08 -1.88 0.00
N LEU A 93 0.20 -0.58 -0.15
CA LEU A 93 1.11 -0.08 -1.20
C LEU A 93 2.50 -0.73 -1.11
N TYR A 94 3.04 -0.87 0.11
CA TYR A 94 4.31 -1.54 0.35
C TYR A 94 4.27 -3.02 -0.06
N PHE A 95 3.28 -3.79 0.41
CA PHE A 95 3.17 -5.22 0.08
C PHE A 95 2.96 -5.45 -1.42
N ALA A 96 2.13 -4.61 -2.06
CA ALA A 96 1.92 -4.66 -3.50
C ALA A 96 3.23 -4.43 -4.26
N THR A 97 4.03 -3.45 -3.83
CA THR A 97 5.28 -3.09 -4.50
C THR A 97 6.40 -4.09 -4.24
N CYS A 98 6.57 -4.52 -2.99
CA CYS A 98 7.71 -5.33 -2.58
C CYS A 98 7.49 -6.84 -2.72
N HIS A 99 6.22 -7.28 -2.67
CA HIS A 99 5.84 -8.68 -2.67
C HIS A 99 4.83 -9.05 -3.76
N GLY A 100 4.24 -8.07 -4.46
CA GLY A 100 3.25 -8.31 -5.52
C GLY A 100 1.88 -8.73 -5.00
N GLU A 101 1.58 -8.50 -3.71
CA GLU A 101 0.35 -8.96 -3.07
C GLU A 101 -0.41 -7.83 -2.37
N TYR A 102 -1.74 -7.92 -2.38
CA TYR A 102 -2.67 -7.05 -1.67
C TYR A 102 -3.51 -7.88 -0.71
N GLY A 103 -3.94 -7.27 0.40
CA GLY A 103 -4.84 -7.94 1.33
C GLY A 103 -4.75 -7.36 2.73
N ASP A 104 -5.12 -8.21 3.70
CA ASP A 104 -4.99 -7.91 5.12
C ASP A 104 -3.50 -7.80 5.50
N ASP A 105 -3.11 -6.62 5.98
CA ASP A 105 -1.72 -6.28 6.25
C ASP A 105 -1.10 -7.14 7.36
N GLY A 106 -1.88 -7.56 8.36
CA GLY A 106 -1.43 -8.47 9.42
C GLY A 106 -1.14 -9.87 8.90
N LYS A 107 -2.02 -10.42 8.03
CA LYS A 107 -1.78 -11.72 7.37
C LYS A 107 -0.57 -11.67 6.45
N LEU A 108 -0.38 -10.59 5.69
CA LEU A 108 0.78 -10.40 4.83
C LEU A 108 2.05 -10.24 5.67
N ALA A 109 2.01 -9.47 6.75
CA ALA A 109 3.12 -9.34 7.69
C ALA A 109 3.54 -10.71 8.26
N ALA A 110 2.58 -11.51 8.72
CA ALA A 110 2.84 -12.87 9.20
C ALA A 110 3.44 -13.77 8.09
N LYS A 111 2.86 -13.76 6.90
CA LYS A 111 3.31 -14.54 5.74
C LYS A 111 4.76 -14.24 5.35
N TYR A 112 5.13 -12.96 5.37
CA TYR A 112 6.47 -12.51 4.97
C TYR A 112 7.44 -12.31 6.14
N GLY A 113 7.03 -12.64 7.37
CA GLY A 113 7.87 -12.64 8.56
C GLY A 113 8.26 -11.25 9.07
N TYR A 114 7.36 -10.28 9.01
CA TYR A 114 7.51 -8.98 9.65
C TYR A 114 7.00 -9.05 11.10
N ASP A 115 7.79 -8.54 12.05
CA ASP A 115 7.44 -8.41 13.48
C ASP A 115 8.07 -7.12 14.05
N LEU A 116 7.69 -5.98 13.47
CA LEU A 116 8.21 -4.66 13.80
C LEU A 116 7.28 -3.96 14.81
N LYS A 117 7.86 -3.46 15.90
CA LYS A 117 7.15 -2.84 17.02
C LYS A 117 7.08 -1.32 16.92
#